data_AF-A0A7L2K162-F1
#
_entry.id   AF-A0A7L2K162-F1
#
_cell.length_a   1.000
_cell.length_b   1.000
_cell.length_c   1.000
_cell.angle_alpha   90.00
_cell.angle_beta   90.00
_cell.angle_gamma   90.00
#
_symmetry.space_group_name_H-M   'P 1'
#
loop_
_entity.id
_entity.type
_entity.pdbx_description
1 polymer ?
#
loop_
_entity_poly.entity_id
_entity_poly.type
_entity_poly.pdbx_seq_one_letter_code
_entity_poly.pdbx_strand_id
1 'polypeptide(L)'
;ESTSVYSGSVDGSLYLMKNQKEKLRMTMPMTLSFCYMALLWMREPITLSEFLRFVVEGHIPYLNIFQHFPEKMKLCGLDLKIFCVESWPVYEEVFNKMHELAAFLDLPRFPDITESCFLHPDMLCMKYLMEANLPDELHNWTCRVVKKIGIGEVDFLTLTPGNKSTRKVKYDVLAAAVIVVVLKLLFLLDDHYEWLLSEFAEERNKNNTEVCIFYSGGPYFEFKKWYEVVKHSLDVEQKKLDEERAKYLWRCEKPLFYSVKKKSKVLKRRQMVVNLQNQFGKLSGSVQRAEKPNPSSFQFSWSEDNTDGSCFHGHSLKGVLQEKCGLLKAMNPDYWLCTVKLCNEKLCGHLAHYREVEFPQSYHFVLGLFSFLLRIQPSYIHDEVCMIEHKLFNKKLYKKLKYNTVLRK
;
A
#
# COMPACT_ATOMS: atom_id res chain seq x y z
N GLU A 1 -28.41 45.32 15.27
CA GLU A 1 -27.41 44.68 16.15
C GLU A 1 -27.04 43.30 15.61
N SER A 2 -25.96 42.71 16.15
CA SER A 2 -25.28 41.46 15.78
C SER A 2 -24.09 41.60 14.82
N THR A 3 -23.05 42.27 15.31
CA THR A 3 -21.66 42.07 14.89
C THR A 3 -21.34 40.58 14.90
N SER A 4 -21.24 39.96 13.72
CA SER A 4 -20.86 38.55 13.62
C SER A 4 -19.44 38.40 14.14
N VAL A 5 -19.30 37.87 15.36
CA VAL A 5 -18.02 37.51 15.94
C VAL A 5 -17.41 36.45 15.03
N TYR A 6 -16.44 36.87 14.21
CA TYR A 6 -15.64 35.95 13.41
C TYR A 6 -14.88 35.05 14.37
N SER A 7 -15.26 33.77 14.45
CA SER A 7 -14.55 32.78 15.25
C SER A 7 -13.22 32.46 14.57
N GLY A 8 -12.13 32.96 15.14
CA GLY A 8 -10.77 32.55 14.83
C GLY A 8 -10.11 32.05 16.11
N SER A 9 -9.43 30.91 16.03
CA SER A 9 -8.62 30.37 17.12
C SER A 9 -7.47 31.32 17.42
N VAL A 10 -7.20 31.50 18.72
CA VAL A 10 -6.09 32.33 19.25
C VAL A 10 -4.74 31.85 18.69
N ASP A 11 -4.67 30.56 18.41
CA ASP A 11 -3.54 29.77 17.95
C ASP A 11 -3.48 29.61 16.41
N GLY A 12 -4.42 30.17 15.65
CA GLY A 12 -4.38 30.16 14.18
C GLY A 12 -3.10 30.79 13.59
N SER A 13 -2.51 31.76 14.29
CA SER A 13 -1.21 32.37 13.94
C SER A 13 -0.03 31.40 14.04
N LEU A 14 -0.11 30.42 14.94
CA LEU A 14 0.95 29.44 15.16
C LEU A 14 1.12 28.54 13.93
N TYR A 15 0.04 28.22 13.20
CA TYR A 15 0.06 27.43 11.96
C TYR A 15 0.85 28.08 10.80
N LEU A 16 1.18 29.36 10.88
CA LEU A 16 2.09 30.03 9.92
C LEU A 16 3.57 29.79 10.25
N MET A 17 3.90 29.57 11.52
CA MET A 17 5.26 29.37 11.98
C MET A 17 5.64 27.89 11.81
N LYS A 18 6.48 27.61 10.81
CA LYS A 18 7.02 26.27 10.50
C LYS A 18 8.04 25.76 11.54
N ASN A 19 8.55 26.61 12.44
CA ASN A 19 9.76 26.33 13.22
C ASN A 19 9.56 26.28 14.75
N GLN A 20 8.45 25.75 15.25
CA GLN A 20 8.35 25.42 16.68
C GLN A 20 8.35 23.91 16.87
N LYS A 21 9.46 23.40 17.43
CA LYS A 21 9.80 21.98 17.60
C LYS A 21 8.93 21.20 18.60
N GLU A 22 7.91 21.78 19.22
CA GLU A 22 7.38 21.24 20.48
C GLU A 22 5.85 21.13 20.62
N LYS A 23 5.04 21.41 19.59
CA LYS A 23 3.59 21.21 19.72
C LYS A 23 3.01 20.42 18.55
N LEU A 24 2.48 19.23 18.85
CA LEU A 24 1.59 18.50 17.95
C LEU A 24 0.44 19.42 17.56
N ARG A 25 0.16 19.58 16.27
CA ARG A 25 -0.90 20.45 15.77
C ARG A 25 -1.93 19.64 15.02
N MET A 26 -3.20 20.01 15.20
CA MET A 26 -4.30 19.42 14.45
C MET A 26 -4.28 19.94 13.01
N THR A 27 -3.86 19.06 12.11
CA THR A 27 -3.96 19.24 10.66
C THR A 27 -4.92 18.18 10.11
N MET A 28 -5.41 18.33 8.88
CA MET A 28 -6.24 17.29 8.27
C MET A 28 -5.55 15.92 8.19
N PRO A 29 -4.23 15.80 7.89
CA PRO A 29 -3.52 14.54 8.06
C PRO A 29 -3.55 13.99 9.50
N MET A 30 -3.50 14.85 10.52
CA MET A 30 -3.58 14.45 11.92
C MET A 30 -4.98 13.93 12.27
N THR A 31 -6.03 14.54 11.70
CA THR A 31 -7.40 14.03 11.83
C THR A 31 -7.53 12.62 11.23
N LEU A 32 -6.97 12.39 10.05
CA LEU A 32 -6.92 11.04 9.44
C LEU A 32 -6.14 10.06 10.32
N SER A 33 -4.99 10.48 10.86
CA SER A 33 -4.19 9.68 11.79
C SER A 33 -4.97 9.30 13.03
N PHE A 34 -5.74 10.24 13.61
CA PHE A 34 -6.59 9.99 14.77
C PHE A 34 -7.70 8.99 14.45
N CYS A 35 -8.38 9.14 13.31
CA CYS A 35 -9.39 8.18 12.86
C CYS A 35 -8.81 6.78 12.64
N TYR A 36 -7.67 6.68 11.94
CA TYR A 36 -7.01 5.39 11.71
C TYR A 36 -6.53 4.74 13.01
N MET A 37 -6.01 5.53 13.94
CA MET A 37 -5.66 5.07 15.29
C MET A 37 -6.87 4.48 16.02
N ALA A 38 -8.05 5.10 15.92
CA ALA A 38 -9.27 4.55 16.49
C ALA A 38 -9.69 3.23 15.81
N LEU A 39 -9.55 3.12 14.49
CA LEU A 39 -9.82 1.88 13.75
C LEU A 39 -8.89 0.74 14.20
N LEU A 40 -7.60 1.03 14.42
CA LEU A 40 -6.64 0.08 14.98
C LEU A 40 -7.02 -0.33 16.40
N TRP A 41 -7.44 0.61 17.24
CA TRP A 41 -7.89 0.34 18.60
C TRP A 41 -9.11 -0.60 18.62
N MET A 42 -10.05 -0.39 17.70
CA MET A 42 -11.25 -1.23 17.55
C MET A 42 -10.99 -2.55 16.81
N ARG A 43 -9.80 -2.73 16.21
CA ARG A 43 -9.43 -3.86 15.34
C ARG A 43 -10.37 -4.02 14.15
N GLU A 44 -10.81 -2.89 13.58
CA GLU A 44 -11.65 -2.88 12.38
C GLU A 44 -10.89 -3.46 11.18
N PRO A 45 -11.57 -4.16 10.26
CA PRO A 45 -10.95 -4.84 9.13
C PRO A 45 -10.62 -3.87 7.97
N ILE A 46 -9.78 -2.88 8.25
CA ILE A 46 -9.37 -1.85 7.28
C ILE A 46 -7.89 -1.49 7.46
N THR A 47 -7.11 -1.55 6.38
CA THR A 47 -5.71 -1.13 6.39
C THR A 47 -5.56 0.37 6.17
N LEU A 48 -4.37 0.91 6.42
CA LEU A 48 -4.10 2.33 6.16
C LEU A 48 -4.24 2.66 4.67
N SER A 49 -3.71 1.81 3.78
CA SER A 49 -3.87 2.01 2.33
C SER A 49 -5.34 2.06 1.90
N GLU A 50 -6.21 1.20 2.45
CA GLU A 50 -7.65 1.22 2.16
C GLU A 50 -8.32 2.48 2.68
N PHE A 51 -8.03 2.84 3.93
CA PHE A 51 -8.57 4.05 4.55
C PHE A 51 -8.21 5.30 3.73
N LEU A 52 -6.96 5.41 3.27
CA LEU A 52 -6.52 6.53 2.43
C LEU A 52 -7.12 6.46 1.02
N ARG A 53 -7.31 5.26 0.47
CA ARG A 53 -8.01 5.11 -0.81
C ARG A 53 -9.46 5.59 -0.74
N PHE A 54 -10.17 5.32 0.35
CA PHE A 54 -11.52 5.87 0.57
C PHE A 54 -11.55 7.40 0.67
N VAL A 55 -10.45 8.02 1.12
CA VAL A 55 -10.28 9.47 1.02
C VAL A 55 -10.12 9.92 -0.44
N VAL A 56 -9.30 9.20 -1.22
CA VAL A 56 -9.04 9.50 -2.63
C VAL A 56 -10.29 9.36 -3.50
N GLU A 57 -11.05 8.29 -3.30
CA GLU A 57 -12.34 8.01 -3.96
C GLU A 57 -13.46 8.96 -3.45
N GLY A 58 -13.18 9.74 -2.40
CA GLY A 58 -14.07 10.76 -1.87
C GLY A 58 -15.26 10.20 -1.08
N HIS A 59 -15.09 9.01 -0.48
CA HIS A 59 -15.98 8.46 0.55
C HIS A 59 -15.77 9.16 1.89
N ILE A 60 -14.53 9.58 2.17
CA ILE A 60 -14.16 10.33 3.37
C ILE A 60 -13.87 11.78 2.98
N PRO A 61 -14.61 12.77 3.51
CA PRO A 61 -14.35 14.18 3.24
C PRO A 61 -12.98 14.59 3.78
N TYR A 62 -12.13 15.15 2.91
CA TYR A 62 -10.78 15.56 3.26
C TYR A 62 -10.35 16.81 2.50
N LEU A 63 -10.44 16.76 1.17
CA LEU A 63 -10.14 17.90 0.31
C LEU A 63 -11.19 18.99 0.49
N ASN A 64 -10.74 20.21 0.78
CA ASN A 64 -11.60 21.38 0.96
C ASN A 64 -12.84 21.13 1.85
N ILE A 65 -12.66 20.42 2.97
CA ILE A 65 -13.75 19.96 3.84
C ILE A 65 -14.67 21.08 4.34
N PHE A 66 -14.15 22.30 4.40
CA PHE A 66 -14.90 23.49 4.79
C PHE A 66 -16.17 23.73 3.94
N GLN A 67 -16.24 23.16 2.72
CA GLN A 67 -17.42 23.25 1.87
C GLN A 67 -18.63 22.52 2.47
N HIS A 68 -18.38 21.46 3.24
CA HIS A 68 -19.39 20.64 3.91
C HIS A 68 -19.79 21.17 5.29
N PHE A 69 -19.14 22.24 5.78
CA PHE A 69 -19.49 22.80 7.07
C PHE A 69 -20.89 23.43 7.05
N PRO A 70 -21.65 23.30 8.17
CA PRO A 70 -22.97 23.89 8.29
C PRO A 70 -22.85 25.41 8.17
N GLU A 71 -23.89 26.07 7.64
CA GLU A 71 -23.87 27.53 7.39
C GLU A 71 -23.59 28.37 8.65
N LYS A 72 -23.90 27.83 9.82
CA LYS A 72 -23.63 28.43 11.13
C LYS A 72 -22.14 28.46 11.47
N MET A 73 -21.34 27.54 10.91
CA MET A 73 -19.89 27.45 11.12
C MET A 73 -19.14 28.32 10.11
N LYS A 74 -19.14 29.63 10.37
CA LYS A 74 -18.43 30.62 9.55
C LYS A 74 -16.97 30.70 9.97
N LEU A 75 -16.11 29.93 9.30
CA LEU A 75 -14.67 30.00 9.51
C LEU A 75 -14.08 31.26 8.87
N CYS A 76 -13.18 31.92 9.59
CA CYS A 76 -12.44 33.09 9.11
C CYS A 76 -11.00 33.05 9.61
N GLY A 77 -10.12 33.84 8.98
CA GLY A 77 -8.73 33.93 9.41
C GLY A 77 -7.87 32.74 8.98
N LEU A 78 -6.94 32.33 9.85
CA LEU A 78 -5.89 31.36 9.52
C LEU A 78 -6.33 29.90 9.67
N ASP A 79 -7.36 29.64 10.48
CA ASP A 79 -7.90 28.28 10.70
C ASP A 79 -8.48 27.67 9.43
N LEU A 80 -8.96 28.52 8.51
CA LEU A 80 -9.37 28.11 7.17
C LEU A 80 -8.28 27.33 6.43
N LYS A 81 -7.01 27.62 6.69
CA LYS A 81 -5.89 26.91 6.05
C LYS A 81 -5.77 25.46 6.51
N ILE A 82 -6.25 25.13 7.70
CA ILE A 82 -6.26 23.76 8.22
C ILE A 82 -7.20 22.92 7.35
N PHE A 83 -8.37 23.46 7.02
CA PHE A 83 -9.44 22.77 6.31
C PHE A 83 -9.39 22.93 4.77
N CYS A 84 -8.54 23.83 4.26
CA CYS A 84 -8.31 24.07 2.84
C CYS A 84 -7.16 23.20 2.33
N VAL A 85 -7.39 21.89 2.28
CA VAL A 85 -6.40 20.93 1.78
C VAL A 85 -6.56 20.75 0.27
N GLU A 86 -5.47 20.99 -0.45
CA GLU A 86 -5.36 20.92 -1.91
C GLU A 86 -4.40 19.81 -2.37
N SER A 87 -4.19 18.79 -1.54
CA SER A 87 -3.35 17.63 -1.86
C SER A 87 -3.90 16.36 -1.24
N TRP A 88 -3.76 15.22 -1.90
CA TRP A 88 -4.13 13.92 -1.35
C TRP A 88 -3.31 13.57 -0.11
N PRO A 89 -3.86 12.78 0.83
CA PRO A 89 -3.10 12.34 2.00
C PRO A 89 -1.96 11.42 1.59
N VAL A 90 -0.80 11.57 2.23
CA VAL A 90 0.38 10.75 2.00
C VAL A 90 0.47 9.68 3.09
N TYR A 91 0.64 8.41 2.68
CA TYR A 91 0.71 7.25 3.59
C TYR A 91 1.66 7.47 4.76
N GLU A 92 2.92 7.81 4.48
CA GLU A 92 3.94 8.01 5.51
C GLU A 92 3.61 9.17 6.46
N GLU A 93 3.00 10.23 5.95
CA GLU A 93 2.64 11.37 6.80
C GLU A 93 1.58 10.97 7.82
N VAL A 94 0.53 10.28 7.36
CA VAL A 94 -0.56 9.83 8.23
C VAL A 94 -0.08 8.75 9.20
N PHE A 95 0.74 7.81 8.74
CA PHE A 95 1.32 6.76 9.57
C PHE A 95 2.22 7.31 10.69
N ASN A 96 3.14 8.23 10.35
CA ASN A 96 4.04 8.83 11.33
C ASN A 96 3.29 9.68 12.35
N LYS A 97 2.34 10.50 11.89
CA LYS A 97 1.48 11.31 12.78
C LYS A 97 0.63 10.45 13.71
N MET A 98 0.17 9.28 13.27
CA MET A 98 -0.58 8.34 14.14
C MET A 98 0.28 7.87 15.31
N HIS A 99 1.54 7.49 15.06
CA HIS A 99 2.45 7.11 16.13
C HIS A 99 2.85 8.27 17.04
N GLU A 100 3.10 9.45 16.47
CA GLU A 100 3.38 10.66 17.26
C GLU A 100 2.21 11.02 18.17
N LEU A 101 0.98 10.93 17.66
CA LEU A 101 -0.24 11.19 18.41
C LEU A 101 -0.48 10.17 19.51
N ALA A 102 -0.31 8.87 19.22
CA ALA A 102 -0.46 7.82 20.22
C ALA A 102 0.54 7.99 21.38
N ALA A 103 1.78 8.36 21.07
CA ALA A 103 2.80 8.65 22.08
C ALA A 103 2.51 9.95 22.85
N PHE A 104 2.01 10.98 22.17
CA PHE A 104 1.65 12.26 22.79
C PHE A 104 0.48 12.12 23.78
N LEU A 105 -0.50 11.28 23.44
CA LEU A 105 -1.66 10.98 24.29
C LEU A 105 -1.34 9.98 25.41
N ASP A 106 -0.11 9.46 25.46
CA ASP A 106 0.32 8.42 26.41
C ASP A 106 -0.64 7.21 26.42
N LEU A 107 -1.05 6.78 25.21
CA LEU A 107 -1.98 5.66 25.09
C LEU A 107 -1.31 4.35 25.55
N PRO A 108 -2.06 3.45 26.20
CA PRO A 108 -1.56 2.14 26.56
C PRO A 108 -1.31 1.30 25.30
N ARG A 109 -0.72 0.12 25.51
CA ARG A 109 -0.62 -0.90 24.46
C ARG A 109 -2.01 -1.17 23.86
N PHE A 110 -2.06 -1.21 22.54
CA PHE A 110 -3.29 -1.46 21.80
C PHE A 110 -3.74 -2.92 22.01
N PRO A 111 -5.01 -3.26 21.71
CA PRO A 111 -5.46 -4.63 21.74
C PRO A 111 -4.60 -5.55 20.86
N ASP A 112 -4.32 -6.74 21.36
CA ASP A 112 -3.45 -7.70 20.70
C ASP A 112 -3.98 -8.09 19.31
N ILE A 113 -3.06 -8.16 18.34
CA ILE A 113 -3.32 -8.64 16.98
C ILE A 113 -2.94 -10.13 16.94
N THR A 114 -3.96 -10.98 16.98
CA THR A 114 -3.84 -12.45 16.91
C THR A 114 -4.02 -12.96 15.49
N GLU A 115 -3.76 -14.25 15.25
CA GLU A 115 -3.90 -14.90 13.93
C GLU A 115 -5.31 -14.74 13.31
N SER A 116 -6.35 -14.59 14.14
CA SER A 116 -7.73 -14.37 13.71
C SER A 116 -8.05 -12.92 13.31
N CYS A 117 -7.18 -11.96 13.62
CA CYS A 117 -7.41 -10.56 13.31
C CYS A 117 -7.15 -10.28 11.83
N PHE A 118 -7.96 -9.42 11.21
CA PHE A 118 -7.80 -9.04 9.80
C PHE A 118 -6.41 -8.45 9.49
N LEU A 119 -5.83 -7.68 10.42
CA LEU A 119 -4.51 -7.05 10.27
C LEU A 119 -3.34 -8.03 10.43
N HIS A 120 -3.61 -9.29 10.78
CA HIS A 120 -2.57 -10.31 10.86
C HIS A 120 -1.99 -10.57 9.46
N PRO A 121 -0.66 -10.74 9.32
CA PRO A 121 -0.03 -10.96 8.02
C PRO A 121 -0.63 -12.13 7.23
N ASP A 122 -1.06 -13.20 7.89
CA ASP A 122 -1.65 -14.35 7.19
C ASP A 122 -3.00 -13.98 6.54
N MET A 123 -3.85 -13.22 7.21
CA MET A 123 -5.13 -12.76 6.66
C MET A 123 -4.93 -11.76 5.53
N LEU A 124 -4.01 -10.80 5.72
CA LEU A 124 -3.68 -9.81 4.69
C LEU A 124 -2.99 -10.44 3.47
N CYS A 125 -2.13 -11.44 3.67
CA CYS A 125 -1.52 -12.15 2.55
C CYS A 125 -2.59 -12.84 1.69
N MET A 126 -3.57 -13.52 2.30
CA MET A 126 -4.67 -14.11 1.54
C MET A 126 -5.42 -13.05 0.74
N LYS A 127 -5.82 -11.95 1.38
CA LYS A 127 -6.51 -10.83 0.71
C LYS A 127 -5.72 -10.33 -0.50
N TYR A 128 -4.43 -10.05 -0.34
CA TYR A 128 -3.61 -9.51 -1.41
C TYR A 128 -3.25 -10.53 -2.50
N LEU A 129 -3.20 -11.83 -2.19
CA LEU A 129 -3.11 -12.89 -3.20
C LEU A 129 -4.37 -12.89 -4.07
N MET A 130 -5.55 -12.81 -3.45
CA MET A 130 -6.82 -12.73 -4.18
C MET A 130 -6.89 -11.48 -5.05
N GLU A 131 -6.51 -10.32 -4.51
CA GLU A 131 -6.52 -9.04 -5.24
C GLU A 131 -5.50 -9.01 -6.40
N ALA A 132 -4.33 -9.64 -6.22
CA ALA A 132 -3.29 -9.77 -7.25
C ALA A 132 -3.52 -10.92 -8.25
N ASN A 133 -4.67 -11.60 -8.18
CA ASN A 133 -5.01 -12.76 -9.01
C ASN A 133 -3.95 -13.87 -8.96
N LEU A 134 -3.38 -14.11 -7.78
CA LEU A 134 -2.36 -15.12 -7.57
C LEU A 134 -3.01 -16.41 -7.00
N PRO A 135 -2.41 -17.59 -7.23
CA PRO A 135 -2.92 -18.84 -6.67
C PRO A 135 -3.04 -18.79 -5.15
N ASP A 136 -4.17 -19.27 -4.63
CA ASP A 136 -4.46 -19.39 -3.21
C ASP A 136 -3.51 -20.39 -2.50
N GLU A 137 -2.98 -21.38 -3.23
CA GLU A 137 -1.94 -22.29 -2.71
C GLU A 137 -0.66 -21.56 -2.23
N LEU A 138 -0.39 -20.33 -2.73
CA LEU A 138 0.72 -19.50 -2.25
C LEU A 138 0.57 -19.10 -0.79
N HIS A 139 -0.66 -19.05 -0.27
CA HIS A 139 -0.94 -18.67 1.12
C HIS A 139 -0.24 -19.59 2.13
N ASN A 140 -0.17 -20.89 1.82
CA ASN A 140 0.56 -21.85 2.66
C ASN A 140 2.05 -21.49 2.78
N TRP A 141 2.64 -20.92 1.73
CA TRP A 141 4.02 -20.46 1.73
C TRP A 141 4.20 -19.13 2.46
N THR A 142 3.26 -18.20 2.33
CA THR A 142 3.29 -16.94 3.08
C THR A 142 3.22 -17.21 4.59
N CYS A 143 2.31 -18.08 5.04
CA CYS A 143 2.19 -18.48 6.46
C CYS A 143 3.48 -19.13 6.98
N ARG A 144 4.12 -19.99 6.17
CA ARG A 144 5.41 -20.61 6.52
C ARG A 144 6.52 -19.57 6.67
N VAL A 145 6.58 -18.58 5.79
CA VAL A 145 7.56 -17.48 5.88
C VAL A 145 7.30 -16.66 7.14
N VAL A 146 6.06 -16.22 7.37
CA VAL A 146 5.62 -15.44 8.54
C VAL A 146 6.02 -16.12 9.85
N LYS A 147 5.68 -17.41 9.99
CA LYS A 147 6.02 -18.22 11.17
C LYS A 147 7.53 -18.38 11.36
N LYS A 148 8.28 -18.58 10.28
CA LYS A 148 9.73 -18.83 10.34
C LYS A 148 10.53 -17.60 10.78
N ILE A 149 10.07 -16.40 10.42
CA ILE A 149 10.74 -15.14 10.76
C ILE A 149 10.16 -14.46 12.01
N GLY A 150 9.05 -14.98 12.56
CA GLY A 150 8.40 -14.47 13.77
C GLY A 150 7.79 -13.08 13.61
N ILE A 151 7.31 -12.73 12.41
CA ILE A 151 6.60 -11.44 12.19
C ILE A 151 5.09 -11.54 12.44
N GLY A 152 4.57 -12.76 12.67
CA GLY A 152 3.17 -13.00 13.09
C GLY A 152 2.98 -12.93 14.60
N GLU A 153 4.06 -12.80 15.37
CA GLU A 153 4.00 -12.79 16.83
C GLU A 153 3.28 -11.53 17.34
N VAL A 154 2.46 -11.69 18.37
CA VAL A 154 1.64 -10.63 18.95
C VAL A 154 2.49 -9.43 19.38
N ASP A 155 3.67 -9.68 19.97
CA ASP A 155 4.59 -8.62 20.40
C ASP A 155 5.24 -7.87 19.24
N PHE A 156 5.35 -8.49 18.07
CA PHE A 156 5.84 -7.82 16.87
C PHE A 156 4.76 -6.93 16.26
N LEU A 157 3.52 -7.41 16.23
CA LEU A 157 2.41 -6.75 15.54
C LEU A 157 1.74 -5.66 16.38
N THR A 158 1.66 -5.82 17.70
CA THR A 158 0.81 -4.96 18.53
C THR A 158 1.46 -3.60 18.79
N LEU A 159 0.73 -2.53 18.47
CA LEU A 159 1.18 -1.16 18.69
C LEU A 159 1.35 -0.89 20.20
N THR A 160 2.58 -0.59 20.59
CA THR A 160 2.93 -0.10 21.93
C THR A 160 3.43 1.34 21.84
N PRO A 161 2.57 2.34 22.08
CA PRO A 161 2.94 3.75 22.03
C PRO A 161 4.08 4.08 23.01
N GLY A 162 4.91 5.06 22.69
CA GLY A 162 6.02 5.52 23.54
C GLY A 162 7.25 4.59 23.58
N ASN A 163 7.11 3.31 23.21
CA ASN A 163 8.24 2.39 23.17
C ASN A 163 9.07 2.59 21.89
N LYS A 164 10.27 3.19 22.04
CA LYS A 164 11.19 3.44 20.93
C LYS A 164 11.88 2.16 20.40
N SER A 165 11.85 1.06 21.15
CA SER A 165 12.45 -0.21 20.73
C SER A 165 11.49 -1.09 19.92
N THR A 166 10.17 -0.87 20.02
CA THR A 166 9.19 -1.58 19.21
C THR A 166 9.17 -1.01 17.79
N ARG A 167 9.29 -1.90 16.81
CA ARG A 167 9.22 -1.52 15.40
C ARG A 167 7.81 -1.02 15.08
N LYS A 168 7.73 0.05 14.29
CA LYS A 168 6.47 0.53 13.72
C LYS A 168 6.06 -0.38 12.56
N VAL A 169 4.97 -1.13 12.70
CA VAL A 169 4.52 -2.08 11.68
C VAL A 169 3.53 -1.44 10.72
N LYS A 170 3.82 -1.55 9.42
CA LYS A 170 2.93 -1.21 8.32
C LYS A 170 2.32 -2.50 7.79
N TYR A 171 1.14 -2.89 8.30
CA TYR A 171 0.60 -4.24 8.11
C TYR A 171 0.40 -4.62 6.64
N ASP A 172 -0.11 -3.70 5.84
CA ASP A 172 -0.35 -3.88 4.40
C ASP A 172 0.96 -3.99 3.60
N VAL A 173 1.93 -3.11 3.88
CA VAL A 173 3.27 -3.16 3.26
C VAL A 173 4.00 -4.46 3.63
N LEU A 174 3.89 -4.89 4.88
CA LEU A 174 4.48 -6.13 5.38
C LEU A 174 3.90 -7.36 4.64
N ALA A 175 2.57 -7.42 4.50
CA ALA A 175 1.90 -8.51 3.81
C ALA A 175 2.31 -8.58 2.32
N ALA A 176 2.31 -7.44 1.62
CA ALA A 176 2.80 -7.37 0.24
C ALA A 176 4.26 -7.84 0.12
N ALA A 177 5.13 -7.40 1.03
CA ALA A 177 6.53 -7.83 1.04
C ALA A 177 6.71 -9.34 1.29
N VAL A 178 5.88 -9.94 2.15
CA VAL A 178 5.87 -11.41 2.35
C VAL A 178 5.51 -12.13 1.05
N ILE A 179 4.48 -11.68 0.34
CA ILE A 179 4.07 -12.27 -0.95
C ILE A 179 5.22 -12.15 -1.96
N VAL A 180 5.84 -10.98 -2.08
CA VAL A 180 6.99 -10.77 -2.97
C VAL A 180 8.13 -11.74 -2.65
N VAL A 181 8.46 -11.93 -1.37
CA VAL A 181 9.50 -12.89 -0.96
C VAL A 181 9.12 -14.32 -1.31
N VAL A 182 7.86 -14.71 -1.15
CA VAL A 182 7.37 -16.05 -1.55
C VAL A 182 7.45 -16.24 -3.06
N LEU A 183 7.06 -15.24 -3.85
CA LEU A 183 7.21 -15.28 -5.31
C LEU A 183 8.68 -15.42 -5.71
N LYS A 184 9.61 -14.68 -5.07
CA LYS A 184 11.04 -14.87 -5.27
C LYS A 184 11.51 -16.28 -4.87
N LEU A 185 11.00 -16.85 -3.79
CA LEU A 185 11.39 -18.19 -3.34
C LEU A 185 10.97 -19.29 -4.34
N LEU A 186 9.84 -19.11 -5.02
CA LEU A 186 9.27 -20.12 -5.91
C LEU A 186 9.67 -19.90 -7.36
N PHE A 187 9.63 -18.65 -7.84
CA PHE A 187 9.81 -18.27 -9.23
C PHE A 187 11.11 -17.53 -9.51
N LEU A 188 11.91 -17.24 -8.47
CA LEU A 188 13.15 -16.45 -8.53
C LEU A 188 12.95 -14.97 -8.88
N LEU A 189 12.07 -14.64 -9.84
CA LEU A 189 11.86 -13.29 -10.37
C LEU A 189 13.18 -12.69 -10.89
N ASP A 190 13.84 -13.40 -11.80
CA ASP A 190 15.14 -13.03 -12.37
C ASP A 190 15.12 -12.81 -13.89
N ASP A 191 13.93 -12.62 -14.46
CA ASP A 191 13.64 -12.50 -15.88
C ASP A 191 13.97 -13.75 -16.70
N HIS A 192 14.21 -14.90 -16.07
CA HIS A 192 14.55 -16.13 -16.76
C HIS A 192 13.78 -17.33 -16.21
N TYR A 193 13.93 -17.60 -14.90
CA TYR A 193 13.44 -18.83 -14.29
C TYR A 193 11.92 -18.88 -14.21
N GLU A 194 11.26 -17.75 -13.94
CA GLU A 194 9.81 -17.66 -13.94
C GLU A 194 9.19 -17.98 -15.32
N TRP A 195 9.86 -17.60 -16.40
CA TRP A 195 9.40 -17.87 -17.76
C TRP A 195 9.61 -19.33 -18.13
N LEU A 196 10.77 -19.90 -17.76
CA LEU A 196 11.05 -21.33 -17.94
C LEU A 196 10.02 -22.20 -17.21
N LEU A 197 9.67 -21.85 -15.96
CA LEU A 197 8.61 -22.55 -15.22
C LEU A 197 7.25 -22.39 -15.88
N SER A 198 6.98 -21.22 -16.47
CA SER A 198 5.72 -20.99 -17.19
C SER A 198 5.62 -21.84 -18.47
N GLU A 199 6.70 -21.96 -19.25
CA GLU A 199 6.74 -22.84 -20.44
C GLU A 199 6.51 -24.30 -20.04
N PHE A 200 7.15 -24.74 -18.95
CA PHE A 200 6.93 -26.08 -18.41
C PHE A 200 5.48 -26.30 -17.95
N ALA A 201 4.87 -25.31 -17.28
CA ALA A 201 3.48 -25.38 -16.86
C ALA A 201 2.52 -25.45 -18.05
N GLU A 202 2.78 -24.65 -19.09
CA GLU A 202 1.99 -24.63 -20.34
C GLU A 202 2.02 -26.00 -21.04
N GLU A 203 3.20 -26.61 -21.18
CA GLU A 203 3.33 -27.96 -21.75
C GLU A 203 2.56 -29.01 -20.94
N ARG A 204 2.63 -28.95 -19.61
CA ARG A 204 1.90 -29.87 -18.74
C ARG A 204 0.39 -29.68 -18.80
N ASN A 205 -0.07 -28.43 -18.90
CA ASN A 205 -1.49 -28.12 -19.04
C ASN A 205 -2.05 -28.65 -20.37
N LYS A 206 -1.30 -28.54 -21.48
CA LYS A 206 -1.67 -29.13 -22.78
C LYS A 206 -1.75 -30.65 -22.76
N ASN A 207 -0.83 -31.30 -22.04
CA ASN A 207 -0.77 -32.76 -21.97
C ASN A 207 -1.84 -33.39 -21.05
N ASN A 208 -2.44 -32.61 -20.14
CA ASN A 208 -3.44 -33.08 -19.17
C ASN A 208 -4.90 -32.96 -19.65
N THR A 209 -5.13 -32.54 -20.90
CA THR A 209 -6.47 -32.19 -21.43
C THR A 209 -7.45 -33.37 -21.50
N GLU A 210 -7.03 -34.63 -21.39
CA GLU A 210 -7.91 -35.79 -21.64
C GLU A 210 -8.18 -36.73 -20.45
N VAL A 211 -7.48 -36.68 -19.31
CA VAL A 211 -7.54 -37.81 -18.33
C VAL A 211 -7.84 -37.46 -16.86
N CYS A 212 -7.70 -36.21 -16.39
CA CYS A 212 -7.62 -36.00 -14.93
C CYS A 212 -8.53 -34.90 -14.32
N ILE A 213 -9.66 -34.55 -14.95
CA ILE A 213 -10.58 -33.53 -14.38
C ILE A 213 -11.21 -33.98 -13.04
N PHE A 214 -11.23 -35.28 -12.73
CA PHE A 214 -11.89 -35.80 -11.51
C PHE A 214 -10.97 -36.10 -10.31
N TYR A 215 -9.63 -36.11 -10.46
CA TYR A 215 -8.72 -36.56 -9.37
C TYR A 215 -7.41 -35.77 -9.20
N SER A 216 -7.05 -34.85 -10.09
CA SER A 216 -5.89 -33.97 -9.90
C SER A 216 -6.35 -32.52 -9.82
N GLY A 217 -5.81 -31.76 -8.86
CA GLY A 217 -6.11 -30.32 -8.67
C GLY A 217 -6.00 -29.47 -9.94
N GLY A 218 -6.41 -28.20 -9.84
CA GLY A 218 -6.53 -27.27 -10.97
C GLY A 218 -5.29 -27.14 -11.86
N PRO A 219 -5.43 -26.45 -13.02
CA PRO A 219 -4.34 -26.28 -13.97
C PRO A 219 -3.08 -25.73 -13.31
N TYR A 220 -1.90 -26.09 -13.83
CA TYR A 220 -0.66 -25.57 -13.29
C TYR A 220 -0.59 -24.07 -13.51
N PHE A 221 -0.06 -23.36 -12.52
CA PHE A 221 0.07 -21.90 -12.62
C PHE A 221 1.11 -21.51 -13.68
N GLU A 222 0.66 -20.75 -14.67
CA GLU A 222 1.49 -20.21 -15.75
C GLU A 222 1.82 -18.75 -15.48
N PHE A 223 3.03 -18.48 -14.99
CA PHE A 223 3.46 -17.13 -14.61
C PHE A 223 3.34 -16.12 -15.77
N LYS A 224 3.64 -16.55 -17.00
CA LYS A 224 3.55 -15.69 -18.19
C LYS A 224 2.12 -15.25 -18.48
N LYS A 225 1.18 -16.18 -18.45
CA LYS A 225 -0.24 -15.91 -18.67
C LYS A 225 -0.79 -14.99 -17.57
N TRP A 226 -0.41 -15.25 -16.32
CA TRP A 226 -0.75 -14.38 -15.19
C TRP A 226 -0.21 -12.96 -15.37
N TYR A 227 1.06 -12.82 -15.74
CA TYR A 227 1.69 -11.53 -15.99
C TYR A 227 0.95 -10.74 -17.06
N GLU A 228 0.60 -11.37 -18.19
CA GLU A 228 -0.11 -10.72 -19.30
C GLU A 228 -1.49 -10.23 -18.89
N VAL A 229 -2.27 -11.07 -18.20
CA VAL A 229 -3.62 -10.73 -17.70
C VAL A 229 -3.55 -9.58 -16.70
N VAL A 230 -2.71 -9.72 -15.67
CA VAL A 230 -2.64 -8.72 -14.59
C VAL A 230 -2.06 -7.40 -15.11
N LYS A 231 -1.07 -7.45 -16.00
CA LYS A 231 -0.52 -6.24 -16.62
C LYS A 231 -1.56 -5.48 -17.42
N HIS A 232 -2.35 -6.18 -18.25
CA HIS A 232 -3.42 -5.54 -19.00
C HIS A 232 -4.44 -4.86 -18.08
N SER A 233 -4.92 -5.57 -17.05
CA SER A 233 -5.86 -4.99 -16.08
C SER A 233 -5.26 -3.82 -15.29
N LEU A 234 -3.98 -3.93 -14.93
CA LEU A 234 -3.25 -2.86 -14.23
C LEU A 234 -3.12 -1.60 -15.10
N ASP A 235 -2.75 -1.76 -16.38
CA ASP A 235 -2.59 -0.64 -17.32
C ASP A 235 -3.94 0.07 -17.56
N VAL A 236 -5.04 -0.68 -17.67
CA VAL A 236 -6.39 -0.14 -17.81
C VAL A 236 -6.80 0.66 -16.57
N GLU A 237 -6.66 0.10 -15.38
CA GLU A 237 -7.03 0.79 -14.14
C GLU A 237 -6.11 1.99 -13.86
N GLN A 238 -4.80 1.87 -14.09
CA GLN A 238 -3.85 2.98 -13.97
C GLN A 238 -4.24 4.15 -14.86
N LYS A 239 -4.59 3.90 -16.12
CA LYS A 239 -5.07 4.93 -17.04
C LYS A 239 -6.35 5.59 -16.53
N LYS A 240 -7.31 4.81 -16.05
CA LYS A 240 -8.57 5.33 -15.47
C LYS A 240 -8.30 6.23 -14.27
N LEU A 241 -7.39 5.85 -13.39
CA LEU A 241 -7.00 6.64 -12.22
C LEU A 241 -6.28 7.93 -12.60
N ASP A 242 -5.39 7.88 -13.58
CA ASP A 242 -4.71 9.09 -14.09
C ASP A 242 -5.70 10.04 -14.74
N GLU A 243 -6.68 9.51 -15.48
CA GLU A 243 -7.78 10.30 -16.02
C GLU A 243 -8.65 10.92 -14.92
N GLU A 244 -9.05 10.17 -13.90
CA GLU A 244 -9.83 10.68 -12.76
C GLU A 244 -9.05 11.74 -11.99
N ARG A 245 -7.75 11.53 -11.77
CA ARG A 245 -6.85 12.47 -11.10
C ARG A 245 -6.68 13.75 -11.92
N ALA A 246 -6.53 13.65 -13.23
CA ALA A 246 -6.46 14.80 -14.14
C ALA A 246 -7.78 15.57 -14.20
N LYS A 247 -8.91 14.86 -14.12
CA LYS A 247 -10.27 15.42 -14.11
C LYS A 247 -10.68 15.95 -12.73
N TYR A 248 -9.91 15.69 -11.67
CA TYR A 248 -10.29 16.06 -10.31
C TYR A 248 -10.47 17.58 -10.18
N LEU A 249 -11.67 17.96 -9.74
CA LEU A 249 -12.04 19.35 -9.57
C LEU A 249 -11.46 19.85 -8.24
N TRP A 250 -10.33 20.55 -8.31
CA TRP A 250 -9.79 21.35 -7.19
C TRP A 250 -10.69 22.55 -6.82
N ARG A 251 -11.95 22.57 -7.28
CA ARG A 251 -12.93 23.64 -7.06
C ARG A 251 -13.26 23.77 -5.58
N CYS A 252 -13.36 25.01 -5.13
CA CYS A 252 -14.15 25.37 -3.97
C CYS A 252 -15.42 26.08 -4.44
N GLU A 253 -16.59 25.45 -4.26
CA GLU A 253 -17.88 26.05 -4.61
C GLU A 253 -18.16 27.29 -3.73
N LYS A 254 -17.77 27.21 -2.46
CA LYS A 254 -17.82 28.31 -1.49
C LYS A 254 -16.47 29.04 -1.47
N PRO A 255 -16.35 30.28 -2.00
CA PRO A 255 -15.09 31.02 -1.96
C PRO A 255 -14.76 31.46 -0.53
N LEU A 256 -13.51 31.24 -0.12
CA LEU A 256 -13.01 31.67 1.18
C LEU A 256 -12.38 33.07 1.09
N PHE A 257 -12.74 33.93 2.02
CA PHE A 257 -12.19 35.29 2.12
C PHE A 257 -11.34 35.43 3.38
N TYR A 258 -10.03 35.21 3.22
CA TYR A 258 -9.06 35.38 4.31
C TYR A 258 -8.91 36.84 4.80
N SER A 259 -9.30 37.82 3.97
CA SER A 259 -9.43 39.24 4.33
C SER A 259 -10.20 39.99 3.24
N VAL A 260 -10.81 41.12 3.60
CA VAL A 260 -11.50 42.02 2.65
C VAL A 260 -10.57 42.46 1.51
N LYS A 261 -9.29 42.71 1.82
CA LYS A 261 -8.26 43.11 0.83
C LYS A 261 -7.93 42.01 -0.19
N LYS A 262 -8.08 40.73 0.17
CA LYS A 262 -7.80 39.59 -0.73
C LYS A 262 -9.03 39.11 -1.51
N LYS A 263 -10.22 39.61 -1.18
CA LYS A 263 -11.50 39.21 -1.80
C LYS A 263 -11.48 39.32 -3.33
N SER A 264 -11.03 40.45 -3.86
CA SER A 264 -10.95 40.68 -5.31
C SER A 264 -9.96 39.73 -6.01
N LYS A 265 -8.80 39.44 -5.40
CA LYS A 265 -7.81 38.49 -5.92
C LYS A 265 -8.35 37.07 -5.97
N VAL A 266 -9.05 36.62 -4.93
CA VAL A 266 -9.68 35.29 -4.87
C VAL A 266 -10.77 35.15 -5.94
N LEU A 267 -11.63 36.17 -6.09
CA LEU A 267 -12.67 36.17 -7.12
C LEU A 267 -12.10 36.16 -8.54
N LYS A 268 -11.04 36.95 -8.82
CA LYS A 268 -10.36 36.92 -10.13
C LYS A 268 -9.70 35.56 -10.42
N ARG A 269 -9.01 34.96 -9.46
CA ARG A 269 -8.43 33.62 -9.60
C ARG A 269 -9.51 32.58 -9.87
N ARG A 270 -10.63 32.64 -9.14
CA ARG A 270 -11.80 31.78 -9.39
C ARG A 270 -12.30 31.94 -10.82
N GLN A 271 -12.52 33.17 -11.27
CA GLN A 271 -13.00 33.42 -12.64
C GLN A 271 -12.05 32.84 -13.69
N MET A 272 -10.75 32.99 -13.50
CA MET A 272 -9.74 32.43 -14.39
C MET A 272 -9.76 30.89 -14.39
N VAL A 273 -9.81 30.27 -13.22
CA VAL A 273 -9.91 28.79 -13.08
C VAL A 273 -11.20 28.27 -13.72
N VAL A 274 -12.33 28.94 -13.51
CA VAL A 274 -13.63 28.59 -14.14
C VAL A 274 -13.55 28.71 -15.66
N ASN A 275 -12.96 29.78 -16.16
CA ASN A 275 -12.80 29.98 -17.61
C ASN A 275 -11.89 28.92 -18.23
N LEU A 276 -10.73 28.63 -17.62
CA LEU A 276 -9.82 27.58 -18.09
C LEU A 276 -10.51 26.22 -18.09
N GLN A 277 -11.21 25.85 -17.02
CA GLN A 277 -11.94 24.59 -16.95
C GLN A 277 -13.08 24.50 -17.97
N ASN A 278 -13.80 25.60 -18.22
CA ASN A 278 -14.82 25.60 -19.27
C ASN A 278 -14.20 25.41 -20.65
N GLN A 279 -13.01 25.96 -20.90
CA GLN A 279 -12.27 25.72 -22.13
C GLN A 279 -11.77 24.27 -22.22
N PHE A 280 -11.16 23.73 -21.16
CA PHE A 280 -10.72 22.33 -21.12
C PHE A 280 -11.89 21.35 -21.23
N GLY A 281 -13.00 21.59 -20.53
CA GLY A 281 -14.20 20.75 -20.58
C GLY A 281 -14.88 20.75 -21.94
N LYS A 282 -14.83 21.88 -22.68
CA LYS A 282 -15.26 21.92 -24.09
C LYS A 282 -14.36 21.07 -25.00
N LEU A 283 -13.08 20.97 -24.69
CA LEU A 283 -12.10 20.19 -25.47
C LEU A 283 -12.14 18.69 -25.12
N SER A 284 -12.41 18.35 -23.86
CA SER A 284 -12.38 16.98 -23.32
C SER A 284 -13.72 16.25 -23.36
N GLY A 285 -14.79 16.89 -23.83
CA GLY A 285 -16.18 16.41 -23.74
C GLY A 285 -16.82 16.64 -22.36
N SER A 286 -18.14 16.81 -22.32
CA SER A 286 -18.88 16.93 -21.05
C SER A 286 -19.04 15.55 -20.42
N VAL A 287 -18.44 15.34 -19.26
CA VAL A 287 -18.56 14.08 -18.52
C VAL A 287 -19.57 14.28 -17.41
N GLN A 288 -20.69 13.55 -17.47
CA GLN A 288 -21.58 13.39 -16.33
C GLN A 288 -20.79 12.72 -15.20
N ARG A 289 -20.89 13.23 -13.97
CA ARG A 289 -20.34 12.52 -12.82
C ARG A 289 -21.08 11.19 -12.72
N ALA A 290 -20.40 10.09 -13.04
CA ALA A 290 -20.90 8.77 -12.74
C ALA A 290 -21.20 8.71 -11.23
N GLU A 291 -22.26 8.00 -10.85
CA GLU A 291 -22.54 7.73 -9.44
C GLU A 291 -21.31 7.07 -8.81
N LYS A 292 -20.95 7.52 -7.62
CA LYS A 292 -19.81 6.95 -6.91
C LYS A 292 -20.16 5.51 -6.55
N PRO A 293 -19.36 4.50 -6.96
CA PRO A 293 -19.59 3.14 -6.54
C PRO A 293 -19.47 3.05 -5.01
N ASN A 294 -20.08 2.04 -4.39
CA ASN A 294 -19.90 1.81 -2.97
C ASN A 294 -18.41 1.52 -2.64
N PRO A 295 -17.92 1.92 -1.46
CA PRO A 295 -16.54 1.64 -1.07
C PRO A 295 -16.32 0.12 -1.03
N SER A 296 -15.28 -0.33 -1.74
CA SER A 296 -14.86 -1.74 -1.80
C SER A 296 -13.44 -1.87 -1.26
N SER A 297 -13.15 -2.92 -0.50
CA SER A 297 -11.80 -3.27 -0.04
C SER A 297 -10.90 -3.78 -1.17
N PHE A 298 -11.49 -4.34 -2.24
CA PHE A 298 -10.79 -4.84 -3.42
C PHE A 298 -10.85 -3.84 -4.58
N GLN A 299 -9.72 -3.63 -5.25
CA GLN A 299 -9.64 -2.84 -6.49
C GLN A 299 -9.88 -3.67 -7.74
N PHE A 300 -9.47 -4.95 -7.71
CA PHE A 300 -9.72 -5.88 -8.80
C PHE A 300 -10.72 -6.95 -8.37
N SER A 301 -11.66 -7.27 -9.25
CA SER A 301 -12.61 -8.38 -9.08
C SER A 301 -12.33 -9.45 -10.13
N TRP A 302 -11.83 -10.59 -9.67
CA TRP A 302 -11.58 -11.77 -10.48
C TRP A 302 -12.71 -12.77 -10.18
N SER A 303 -13.66 -12.91 -11.10
CA SER A 303 -14.74 -13.90 -11.01
C SER A 303 -14.58 -14.95 -12.11
N GLU A 304 -15.00 -16.19 -11.81
CA GLU A 304 -15.10 -17.27 -12.82
C GLU A 304 -16.12 -16.93 -13.91
N ASP A 305 -17.15 -16.15 -13.58
CA ASP A 305 -18.21 -15.72 -14.49
C ASP A 305 -17.82 -14.57 -15.44
N ASN A 306 -16.64 -13.97 -15.27
CA ASN A 306 -16.15 -13.00 -16.24
C ASN A 306 -15.77 -13.75 -17.53
N THR A 307 -16.41 -13.38 -18.63
CA THR A 307 -16.25 -13.99 -19.97
C THR A 307 -14.82 -14.01 -20.52
N ASP A 308 -13.87 -13.33 -19.85
CA ASP A 308 -12.45 -13.27 -20.21
C ASP A 308 -11.59 -14.38 -19.55
N GLY A 309 -12.17 -15.29 -18.75
CA GLY A 309 -11.57 -16.59 -18.40
C GLY A 309 -10.15 -16.53 -17.80
N SER A 310 -9.90 -15.62 -16.86
CA SER A 310 -8.54 -15.29 -16.42
C SER A 310 -8.33 -15.26 -14.91
N CYS A 311 -9.17 -15.96 -14.15
CA CYS A 311 -8.93 -16.18 -12.72
C CYS A 311 -7.85 -17.26 -12.52
N PHE A 312 -6.80 -16.96 -11.73
CA PHE A 312 -5.76 -17.94 -11.38
C PHE A 312 -5.91 -18.50 -9.97
N HIS A 313 -6.98 -18.14 -9.27
CA HIS A 313 -7.35 -18.81 -8.02
C HIS A 313 -7.61 -20.29 -8.33
N GLY A 314 -7.16 -21.20 -7.46
CA GLY A 314 -7.25 -22.65 -7.67
C GLY A 314 -6.21 -23.25 -8.63
N HIS A 315 -5.33 -22.44 -9.23
CA HIS A 315 -4.21 -22.97 -10.01
C HIS A 315 -3.18 -23.64 -9.10
N SER A 316 -2.68 -24.79 -9.54
CA SER A 316 -1.78 -25.64 -8.78
C SER A 316 -0.33 -25.18 -8.89
N LEU A 317 0.39 -25.16 -7.76
CA LEU A 317 1.83 -24.90 -7.69
C LEU A 317 2.68 -26.17 -7.90
N LYS A 318 2.06 -27.33 -8.18
CA LYS A 318 2.79 -28.60 -8.40
C LYS A 318 3.83 -28.52 -9.52
N GLY A 319 3.65 -27.64 -10.51
CA GLY A 319 4.65 -27.40 -11.56
C GLY A 319 5.97 -26.80 -11.04
N VAL A 320 5.95 -26.16 -9.87
CA VAL A 320 7.08 -25.42 -9.27
C VAL A 320 7.63 -26.13 -8.03
N LEU A 321 6.91 -27.14 -7.54
CA LEU A 321 7.21 -27.86 -6.31
C LEU A 321 7.66 -29.29 -6.61
N GLN A 322 8.76 -29.70 -5.99
CA GLN A 322 9.21 -31.09 -5.95
C GLN A 322 8.87 -31.71 -4.60
N GLU A 323 8.20 -32.84 -4.61
CA GLU A 323 7.98 -33.63 -3.41
C GLU A 323 9.25 -34.43 -3.08
N LYS A 324 9.87 -34.15 -1.93
CA LYS A 324 11.00 -34.92 -1.40
C LYS A 324 10.73 -35.25 0.07
N CYS A 325 10.66 -36.55 0.38
CA CYS A 325 10.42 -37.06 1.75
C CYS A 325 9.12 -36.52 2.41
N GLY A 326 8.02 -36.42 1.65
CA GLY A 326 6.73 -35.92 2.16
C GLY A 326 6.69 -34.40 2.42
N LEU A 327 7.76 -33.66 2.07
CA LEU A 327 7.81 -32.21 2.13
C LEU A 327 7.90 -31.65 0.70
N LEU A 328 6.97 -30.76 0.35
CA LEU A 328 7.04 -29.97 -0.87
C LEU A 328 8.17 -28.95 -0.74
N LYS A 329 9.14 -29.01 -1.65
CA LYS A 329 10.26 -28.06 -1.75
C LYS A 329 10.19 -27.35 -3.10
N ALA A 330 10.50 -26.06 -3.13
CA ALA A 330 10.71 -25.35 -4.39
C ALA A 330 11.74 -26.10 -5.25
N MET A 331 11.47 -26.22 -6.56
CA MET A 331 12.44 -26.81 -7.50
C MET A 331 13.74 -25.99 -7.57
N ASN A 332 13.68 -24.70 -7.23
CA ASN A 332 14.82 -23.80 -7.25
C ASN A 332 15.77 -24.01 -6.05
N PRO A 333 17.07 -24.30 -6.28
CA PRO A 333 18.08 -24.34 -5.22
C PRO A 333 18.62 -22.95 -4.82
N ASP A 334 18.46 -21.94 -5.68
CA ASP A 334 19.11 -20.65 -5.60
C ASP A 334 18.15 -19.51 -5.21
N TYR A 335 18.71 -18.43 -4.67
CA TYR A 335 17.98 -17.23 -4.28
C TYR A 335 18.90 -16.01 -4.36
N TRP A 336 18.48 -14.97 -5.08
CA TRP A 336 19.20 -13.70 -5.12
C TRP A 336 18.66 -12.73 -4.06
N LEU A 337 19.56 -12.12 -3.30
CA LEU A 337 19.22 -11.11 -2.29
C LEU A 337 19.13 -9.74 -2.95
N CYS A 338 18.13 -8.94 -2.55
CA CYS A 338 17.99 -7.56 -3.00
C CYS A 338 19.15 -6.66 -2.53
N THR A 339 19.62 -6.89 -1.30
CA THR A 339 20.84 -6.26 -0.78
C THR A 339 21.58 -7.21 0.15
N VAL A 340 22.90 -7.08 0.19
CA VAL A 340 23.77 -7.86 1.10
C VAL A 340 23.91 -7.15 2.45
N LYS A 341 23.69 -5.83 2.52
CA LYS A 341 23.78 -5.03 3.75
C LYS A 341 22.66 -4.00 3.81
N LEU A 342 21.96 -3.95 4.93
CA LEU A 342 20.99 -2.90 5.22
C LEU A 342 21.71 -1.58 5.55
N CYS A 343 21.18 -0.45 5.08
CA CYS A 343 21.61 0.87 5.54
C CYS A 343 20.98 1.20 6.90
N ASN A 344 21.61 2.12 7.63
CA ASN A 344 21.00 2.77 8.78
C ASN A 344 19.93 3.76 8.30
N GLU A 345 18.67 3.44 8.57
CA GLU A 345 17.50 4.25 8.23
C GLU A 345 17.60 5.70 8.73
N LYS A 346 18.25 5.94 9.88
CA LYS A 346 18.44 7.30 10.41
C LYS A 346 19.39 8.17 9.58
N LEU A 347 20.29 7.55 8.83
CA LEU A 347 21.27 8.24 7.98
C LEU A 347 20.83 8.28 6.52
N CYS A 348 20.24 7.20 6.02
CA CYS A 348 19.84 7.05 4.61
C CYS A 348 18.37 7.38 4.33
N GLY A 349 17.51 7.43 5.35
CA GLY A 349 16.04 7.51 5.18
C GLY A 349 15.38 6.19 4.72
N HIS A 350 16.16 5.22 4.26
CA HIS A 350 15.72 3.91 3.77
C HIS A 350 16.60 2.78 4.32
N LEU A 351 16.04 1.57 4.38
CA LEU A 351 16.75 0.36 4.80
C LEU A 351 17.57 -0.24 3.66
N ALA A 352 17.11 -0.10 2.42
CA ALA A 352 17.81 -0.53 1.23
C ALA A 352 17.70 0.53 0.12
N HIS A 353 18.73 0.62 -0.73
CA HIS A 353 18.68 1.53 -1.86
C HIS A 353 17.93 0.88 -3.02
N TYR A 354 16.71 1.35 -3.25
CA TYR A 354 15.96 0.96 -4.43
C TYR A 354 16.45 1.73 -5.66
N ARG A 355 16.93 1.01 -6.68
CA ARG A 355 17.34 1.57 -7.97
C ARG A 355 16.69 0.76 -9.08
N GLU A 356 15.80 1.39 -9.84
CA GLU A 356 14.99 0.75 -10.88
C GLU A 356 15.77 0.12 -12.03
N VAL A 357 17.04 0.49 -12.20
CA VAL A 357 17.89 -0.04 -13.28
C VAL A 357 18.65 -1.30 -12.85
N GLU A 358 18.64 -1.63 -11.56
CA GLU A 358 19.49 -2.67 -10.98
C GLU A 358 18.75 -3.99 -10.71
N PHE A 359 17.42 -4.06 -10.86
CA PHE A 359 16.65 -5.27 -10.59
C PHE A 359 15.94 -5.85 -11.82
N PRO A 360 15.60 -7.15 -11.79
CA PRO A 360 14.82 -7.80 -12.84
C PRO A 360 13.45 -7.14 -13.07
N GLN A 361 12.98 -7.18 -14.32
CA GLN A 361 11.73 -6.58 -14.75
C GLN A 361 10.51 -7.26 -14.14
N SER A 362 10.53 -8.58 -13.96
CA SER A 362 9.47 -9.32 -13.26
C SER A 362 9.36 -8.91 -11.79
N TYR A 363 10.49 -8.72 -11.11
CA TYR A 363 10.52 -8.20 -9.74
C TYR A 363 9.96 -6.77 -9.68
N HIS A 364 10.37 -5.91 -10.61
CA HIS A 364 9.82 -4.55 -10.73
C HIS A 364 8.31 -4.54 -10.98
N PHE A 365 7.83 -5.43 -11.84
CA PHE A 365 6.40 -5.56 -12.11
C PHE A 365 5.63 -5.95 -10.85
N VAL A 366 6.10 -6.96 -10.10
CA VAL A 366 5.43 -7.39 -8.85
C VAL A 366 5.44 -6.26 -7.82
N LEU A 367 6.56 -5.56 -7.64
CA LEU A 367 6.61 -4.37 -6.77
C LEU A 367 5.65 -3.27 -7.24
N GLY A 368 5.59 -3.03 -8.55
CA GLY A 368 4.68 -2.05 -9.17
C GLY A 368 3.21 -2.40 -8.95
N LEU A 369 2.85 -3.68 -9.07
CA LEU A 369 1.51 -4.19 -8.80
C LEU A 369 1.10 -3.88 -7.35
N PHE A 370 1.90 -4.28 -6.36
CA PHE A 370 1.57 -4.00 -4.96
C PHE A 370 1.68 -2.52 -4.61
N SER A 371 2.60 -1.78 -5.23
CA SER A 371 2.69 -0.32 -5.11
C SER A 371 1.40 0.36 -5.56
N PHE A 372 0.84 -0.09 -6.68
CA PHE A 372 -0.45 0.37 -7.19
C PHE A 372 -1.58 0.02 -6.24
N LEU A 373 -1.68 -1.24 -5.81
CA LEU A 373 -2.72 -1.70 -4.88
C LEU A 373 -2.71 -0.90 -3.57
N LEU A 374 -1.52 -0.63 -3.02
CA LEU A 374 -1.35 0.05 -1.75
C LEU A 374 -1.29 1.57 -1.84
N ARG A 375 -1.17 2.15 -3.05
CA ARG A 375 -0.97 3.60 -3.29
C ARG A 375 0.27 4.17 -2.60
N ILE A 376 1.34 3.40 -2.54
CA ILE A 376 2.64 3.78 -1.96
C ILE A 376 3.76 3.64 -2.98
N GLN A 377 4.93 4.20 -2.70
CA GLN A 377 6.09 4.01 -3.58
C GLN A 377 6.64 2.57 -3.49
N PRO A 378 7.13 1.99 -4.60
CA PRO A 378 7.74 0.66 -4.62
C PRO A 378 8.91 0.50 -3.63
N SER A 379 9.64 1.59 -3.36
CA SER A 379 10.76 1.62 -2.42
C SER A 379 10.37 1.16 -1.00
N TYR A 380 9.18 1.51 -0.51
CA TYR A 380 8.73 1.10 0.81
C TYR A 380 8.47 -0.41 0.91
N ILE A 381 7.95 -1.00 -0.18
CA ILE A 381 7.76 -2.46 -0.25
C ILE A 381 9.12 -3.14 -0.35
N HIS A 382 10.02 -2.61 -1.19
CA HIS A 382 11.39 -3.10 -1.33
C HIS A 382 12.17 -3.09 0.00
N ASP A 383 12.03 -2.02 0.80
CA ASP A 383 12.64 -1.94 2.13
C ASP A 383 12.18 -3.08 3.05
N GLU A 384 10.88 -3.38 3.07
CA GLU A 384 10.33 -4.51 3.84
C GLU A 384 10.77 -5.86 3.28
N VAL A 385 10.84 -6.02 1.95
CA VAL A 385 11.36 -7.24 1.31
C VAL A 385 12.80 -7.51 1.75
N CYS A 386 13.67 -6.51 1.69
CA CYS A 386 15.06 -6.62 2.14
C CYS A 386 15.15 -7.02 3.61
N MET A 387 14.28 -6.47 4.47
CA MET A 387 14.25 -6.79 5.89
C MET A 387 13.84 -8.25 6.14
N ILE A 388 12.80 -8.73 5.45
CA ILE A 388 12.34 -10.12 5.51
C ILE A 388 13.44 -11.07 5.01
N GLU A 389 14.06 -10.77 3.87
CA GLU A 389 15.18 -11.53 3.31
C GLU A 389 16.33 -11.64 4.31
N HIS A 390 16.73 -10.52 4.91
CA HIS A 390 17.75 -10.52 5.94
C HIS A 390 17.38 -11.38 7.14
N LYS A 391 16.13 -11.34 7.65
CA LYS A 391 15.71 -12.24 8.73
C LYS A 391 15.71 -13.71 8.31
N LEU A 392 15.31 -14.01 7.07
CA LEU A 392 15.22 -15.36 6.53
C LEU A 392 16.59 -15.98 6.25
N PHE A 393 17.56 -15.19 5.78
CA PHE A 393 18.86 -15.65 5.29
C PHE A 393 20.07 -15.22 6.14
N ASN A 394 19.99 -14.25 7.06
CA ASN A 394 21.15 -13.83 7.88
C ASN A 394 21.73 -14.98 8.73
N LYS A 395 20.94 -15.98 9.14
CA LYS A 395 21.48 -17.20 9.79
C LYS A 395 22.47 -17.98 8.89
N LYS A 396 22.43 -17.78 7.56
CA LYS A 396 23.34 -18.39 6.57
C LYS A 396 24.51 -17.49 6.18
N LEU A 397 24.38 -16.16 6.26
CA LEU A 397 25.45 -15.23 5.87
C LEU A 397 26.67 -15.29 6.82
N TYR A 398 26.47 -15.57 8.11
CA TYR A 398 27.56 -15.81 9.06
C TYR A 398 28.27 -17.17 8.91
N LYS A 399 27.72 -18.13 8.13
CA LYS A 399 28.34 -19.45 7.95
C LYS A 399 29.33 -19.50 6.77
N LYS A 400 29.37 -18.51 5.88
CA LYS A 400 30.22 -18.51 4.67
C LYS A 400 31.43 -17.57 4.72
N LEU A 401 31.86 -17.14 5.90
CA LEU A 401 33.15 -16.47 6.14
C LEU A 401 34.00 -17.27 7.14
N LYS A 402 34.39 -18.48 6.75
CA LYS A 402 35.60 -19.14 7.25
C LYS A 402 36.37 -19.71 6.06
N TYR A 403 36.97 -18.83 5.27
CA TYR A 403 38.11 -19.21 4.45
C TYR A 403 39.39 -18.85 5.20
N ASN A 404 40.07 -19.92 5.60
CA ASN A 404 41.52 -20.08 5.71
C ASN A 404 42.33 -18.80 5.92
N THR A 405 42.67 -18.56 7.18
CA THR A 405 43.92 -17.92 7.55
C THR A 405 44.46 -18.71 8.72
N VAL A 406 45.80 -18.76 8.85
CA VAL A 406 46.60 -19.45 9.89
C VAL A 406 47.01 -20.88 9.43
N LEU A 407 48.28 -21.24 9.18
CA LEU A 407 49.58 -20.76 9.66
C LEU A 407 50.66 -20.84 8.57
N ARG A 408 51.48 -19.76 8.46
CA ARG A 408 52.91 -19.89 8.24
C ARG A 408 53.53 -20.60 9.45
N LYS A 409 54.36 -21.62 9.21
CA LYS A 409 55.60 -21.83 9.95
C LYS A 409 56.72 -21.96 8.93
#